data_AF-A0A1H8QLV3-F1
#
_entry.id   AF-A0A1H8QLV3-F1
#
_cell.length_a   1.000
_cell.length_b   1.000
_cell.length_c   1.000
_cell.angle_alpha   90.00
_cell.angle_beta   90.00
_cell.angle_gamma   90.00
#
_symmetry.space_group_name_H-M   'P 1'
#
loop_
_entity.id
_entity.type
_entity.pdbx_description
1 polymer ?
#
loop_
_entity_poly.entity_id
_entity_poly.type
_entity_poly.pdbx_seq_one_letter_code
_entity_poly.pdbx_strand_id
1 'polypeptide(L)'
;MVPPLSALSHLAVRWLHVFGMAVTVGGALFAWSLLRDDTPSTTALVVATAYERLFWGAMGLLVMTGVGNLGALTPSVPGGTWGTALSAKLLLVALLLLGSLVRSLLVVDARRRPDAETVGTAALRVGYAATALVLGVVVVFAEVLAHG
;
A
#
# COMPACT_ATOMS: atom_id res chain seq x y z
N MET A 1 -3.59 28.76 21.84
CA MET A 1 -2.25 28.63 21.21
C MET A 1 -1.82 27.18 21.34
N VAL A 2 -1.66 26.46 20.22
CA VAL A 2 -1.17 25.07 20.24
C VAL A 2 0.33 25.11 20.56
N PRO A 3 0.83 24.32 21.54
CA PRO A 3 2.25 24.31 21.85
C PRO A 3 3.06 23.87 20.61
N PRO A 4 4.24 24.46 20.35
CA PRO A 4 5.01 24.23 19.12
C PRO A 4 5.33 22.75 18.87
N LEU A 5 5.48 21.96 19.94
CA LEU A 5 5.71 20.51 19.87
C LEU A 5 4.53 19.72 19.28
N SER A 6 3.29 20.17 19.49
CA SER A 6 2.10 19.54 18.91
C SER A 6 1.97 19.84 17.42
N ALA A 7 2.32 21.05 16.97
CA ALA A 7 2.34 21.38 15.54
C ALA A 7 3.38 20.52 14.78
N LEU A 8 4.56 20.32 15.38
CA LEU A 8 5.60 19.47 14.81
C LEU A 8 5.18 18.00 14.72
N SER A 9 4.50 17.46 15.73
CA SER A 9 4.04 16.06 15.70
C SER A 9 2.96 15.83 14.65
N HIS A 10 1.99 16.73 14.51
CA HIS A 10 0.99 16.65 13.45
C HIS A 10 1.62 16.70 12.05
N LEU A 11 2.61 17.58 11.86
CA LEU A 11 3.34 17.67 10.60
C LEU A 11 4.14 16.39 10.32
N ALA A 12 4.83 15.85 11.32
CA ALA A 12 5.58 14.61 11.20
C ALA A 12 4.69 13.43 10.80
N VAL A 13 3.51 13.28 11.42
CA VAL A 13 2.54 12.22 11.07
C VAL A 13 2.09 12.35 9.61
N ARG A 14 1.82 13.57 9.13
CA ARG A 14 1.42 13.79 7.72
C ARG A 14 2.54 13.41 6.76
N TRP A 15 3.77 13.85 7.03
CA TRP A 15 4.93 13.48 6.20
C TRP A 15 5.18 11.98 6.19
N LEU A 16 5.05 11.34 7.35
CA LEU A 16 5.23 9.91 7.50
C LEU A 16 4.15 9.13 6.73
N HIS A 17 2.90 9.61 6.75
CA HIS A 17 1.83 9.05 5.94
C HIS A 17 2.10 9.20 4.43
N VAL A 18 2.49 10.40 3.98
CA VAL A 18 2.82 10.65 2.57
C VAL A 18 4.01 9.80 2.12
N PHE A 19 5.04 9.68 2.96
CA PHE A 19 6.18 8.82 2.70
C PHE A 19 5.75 7.34 2.57
N GLY A 20 4.90 6.85 3.47
CA GLY A 20 4.32 5.50 3.37
C GLY A 20 3.56 5.29 2.05
N MET A 21 2.76 6.28 1.62
CA MET A 21 2.06 6.22 0.33
C MET A 21 3.02 6.22 -0.86
N ALA A 22 4.07 7.06 -0.82
CA ALA A 22 5.08 7.13 -1.87
C ALA A 22 5.84 5.80 -2.01
N VAL A 23 6.22 5.17 -0.89
CA VAL A 23 6.90 3.87 -0.89
C VAL A 23 5.98 2.77 -1.43
N THR A 24 4.74 2.69 -0.95
CA THR A 24 3.80 1.62 -1.35
C THR A 24 3.43 1.73 -2.83
N VAL A 25 3.01 2.90 -3.31
CA VAL A 25 2.60 3.14 -4.69
C VAL A 25 3.80 3.12 -5.63
N GLY A 26 4.83 3.93 -5.34
CA GLY A 26 6.00 4.05 -6.20
C GLY A 26 6.78 2.74 -6.31
N GLY A 27 6.93 2.02 -5.20
CA GLY A 27 7.56 0.71 -5.20
C GLY A 27 6.77 -0.36 -5.96
N ALA A 28 5.43 -0.34 -5.90
CA ALA A 28 4.60 -1.24 -6.69
C ALA A 28 4.79 -1.00 -8.19
N LEU A 29 4.75 0.27 -8.61
CA LEU A 29 4.95 0.66 -10.01
C LEU A 29 6.36 0.33 -10.51
N PHE A 30 7.37 0.53 -9.67
CA PHE A 30 8.76 0.21 -9.99
C PHE A 30 9.01 -1.30 -10.08
N ALA A 31 8.46 -2.10 -9.16
CA ALA A 31 8.54 -3.55 -9.25
C ALA A 31 7.79 -4.08 -10.49
N TRP A 32 6.61 -3.52 -10.77
CA TRP A 32 5.85 -3.85 -11.98
C TRP A 32 6.61 -3.53 -13.26
N SER A 33 7.27 -2.37 -13.35
CA SER A 33 8.01 -1.99 -14.55
C SER A 33 9.21 -2.89 -14.81
N LEU A 34 9.94 -3.32 -13.78
CA LEU A 34 11.06 -4.25 -13.90
C LEU A 34 10.64 -5.68 -14.27
N LEU A 35 9.40 -6.05 -13.94
CA LEU A 35 8.81 -7.36 -14.26
C LEU A 35 8.00 -7.31 -15.57
N ARG A 36 8.03 -6.19 -16.30
CA ARG A 36 7.25 -6.03 -17.52
C ARG A 36 7.79 -6.88 -18.67
N ASP A 37 9.11 -7.03 -18.73
CA ASP A 37 9.82 -7.80 -19.75
C ASP A 37 9.68 -9.31 -19.54
N ASP A 38 9.66 -10.08 -20.64
CA ASP A 38 9.27 -11.51 -20.62
C ASP A 38 10.26 -12.43 -19.89
N THR A 39 11.52 -12.02 -19.77
CA THR A 39 12.55 -12.69 -18.95
C THR A 39 12.93 -11.80 -17.77
N PRO A 40 12.38 -12.03 -16.57
CA PRO A 40 12.69 -11.21 -15.41
C PRO A 40 14.15 -11.45 -14.99
N SER A 41 14.93 -10.37 -14.95
CA SER A 41 16.31 -10.47 -14.48
C SER A 41 16.37 -10.86 -12.99
N THR A 42 17.47 -11.48 -12.56
CA THR A 42 17.79 -11.68 -11.14
C THR A 42 17.64 -10.39 -10.34
N THR A 43 17.96 -9.24 -10.95
CA THR A 43 17.79 -7.89 -10.38
C THR A 43 16.33 -7.58 -10.07
N ALA A 44 15.39 -7.92 -10.96
CA ALA A 44 13.96 -7.68 -10.75
C ALA A 44 13.44 -8.43 -9.51
N LEU A 45 13.87 -9.68 -9.31
CA LEU A 45 13.51 -10.46 -8.12
C LEU A 45 14.14 -9.91 -6.83
N VAL A 46 15.39 -9.42 -6.89
CA VAL A 46 16.04 -8.76 -5.75
C VAL A 46 15.28 -7.49 -5.35
N VAL A 47 14.91 -6.66 -6.33
CA VAL A 47 14.12 -5.44 -6.10
C VAL A 47 12.74 -5.78 -5.54
N ALA A 48 12.03 -6.74 -6.14
CA ALA A 48 10.73 -7.21 -5.66
C ALA A 48 10.81 -7.64 -4.18
N THR A 49 11.84 -8.40 -3.81
CA THR A 49 12.07 -8.83 -2.43
C THR A 49 12.32 -7.67 -1.47
N ALA A 50 13.13 -6.70 -1.87
CA ALA A 50 13.37 -5.50 -1.06
C ALA A 50 12.09 -4.68 -0.90
N TYR A 51 11.32 -4.56 -1.97
CA TYR A 51 10.03 -3.89 -1.96
C TYR A 51 9.03 -4.58 -1.03
N GLU A 52 8.91 -5.91 -1.01
CA GLU A 52 7.98 -6.59 -0.09
C GLU A 52 8.24 -6.21 1.38
N ARG A 53 9.52 -6.13 1.78
CA ARG A 53 9.89 -5.72 3.14
C ARG A 53 9.48 -4.27 3.43
N LEU A 54 9.79 -3.37 2.50
CA LEU A 54 9.43 -1.96 2.63
C LEU A 54 7.91 -1.75 2.61
N PHE A 55 7.20 -2.53 1.78
CA PHE A 55 5.75 -2.51 1.67
C PHE A 55 5.09 -2.85 2.99
N TRP A 56 5.49 -3.92 3.67
CA TRP A 56 4.91 -4.28 4.96
C TRP A 56 5.17 -3.23 6.05
N GLY A 57 6.39 -2.67 6.09
CA GLY A 57 6.70 -1.57 6.99
C GLY A 57 5.86 -0.32 6.72
N ALA A 58 5.76 0.08 5.45
CA ALA A 58 4.98 1.24 5.03
C ALA A 58 3.47 1.03 5.22
N MET A 59 2.94 -0.17 4.97
CA MET A 59 1.53 -0.49 5.23
C MET A 59 1.20 -0.48 6.71
N GLY A 60 2.07 -1.04 7.57
CA GLY A 60 1.89 -0.97 9.02
C GLY A 60 1.82 0.48 9.50
N LEU A 61 2.72 1.32 8.99
CA LEU A 61 2.74 2.75 9.25
C LEU A 61 1.47 3.48 8.78
N LEU A 62 1.01 3.20 7.55
CA LEU A 62 -0.22 3.78 6.99
C LEU A 62 -1.46 3.36 7.79
N VAL A 63 -1.53 2.11 8.21
CA VAL A 63 -2.62 1.60 9.06
C VAL A 63 -2.58 2.28 10.43
N MET A 64 -1.42 2.37 11.09
CA MET A 64 -1.30 3.04 12.38
C MET A 64 -1.71 4.52 12.30
N THR A 65 -1.22 5.25 11.30
CA THR A 65 -1.58 6.66 11.10
C THR A 65 -3.06 6.82 10.72
N GLY A 66 -3.62 5.91 9.92
CA GLY A 66 -5.03 5.88 9.57
C GLY A 66 -5.95 5.62 10.76
N VAL A 67 -5.63 4.63 11.60
CA VAL A 67 -6.36 4.33 12.84
C VAL A 67 -6.28 5.50 13.82
N GLY A 68 -5.11 6.13 13.95
CA GLY A 68 -4.96 7.34 14.77
C GLY A 68 -5.89 8.48 14.31
N ASN A 69 -5.99 8.70 13.00
CA ASN A 69 -6.92 9.68 12.42
C ASN A 69 -8.39 9.33 12.70
N LEU A 70 -8.77 8.04 12.59
CA LEU A 70 -10.13 7.60 12.93
C LEU A 70 -10.44 7.78 14.42
N GLY A 71 -9.49 7.46 15.30
CA GLY A 71 -9.61 7.68 16.74
C GLY A 71 -9.88 9.15 17.10
N ALA A 72 -9.24 10.08 16.40
CA ALA A 72 -9.47 11.51 16.57
C ALA A 72 -10.86 12.00 16.13
N LEU A 73 -11.56 11.23 15.27
CA LEU A 73 -12.90 11.55 14.76
C LEU A 73 -14.04 10.96 15.61
N THR A 74 -13.75 10.25 16.69
CA THR A 74 -14.74 9.41 17.42
C THR A 74 -15.92 10.13 18.10
N PRO A 75 -15.95 11.47 18.32
CA PRO A 75 -17.20 12.15 18.67
C PRO A 75 -18.03 12.61 17.45
N SER A 76 -17.46 12.66 16.25
CA SER A 76 -17.97 13.43 15.11
C SER A 76 -18.09 12.64 13.80
N VAL A 77 -18.08 11.30 13.88
CA VAL A 77 -18.19 10.41 12.71
C VAL A 77 -19.52 10.63 11.98
N PRO A 78 -19.54 11.18 10.75
CA PRO A 78 -20.78 11.40 10.01
C PRO A 78 -21.38 10.05 9.56
N GLY A 79 -22.70 9.90 9.70
CA GLY A 79 -23.44 8.76 9.16
C GLY A 79 -23.64 8.82 7.63
N GLY A 80 -24.22 7.77 7.04
CA GLY A 80 -24.62 7.76 5.63
C GLY A 80 -23.47 7.48 4.65
N THR A 81 -23.36 8.31 3.61
CA THR A 81 -22.40 8.15 2.48
C THR A 81 -20.95 8.11 2.97
N TRP A 82 -20.59 8.98 3.92
CA TRP A 82 -19.26 9.02 4.52
C TRP A 82 -18.90 7.67 5.18
N GLY A 83 -19.83 7.10 5.95
CA GLY A 83 -19.65 5.79 6.59
C GLY A 83 -19.46 4.68 5.57
N THR A 84 -20.25 4.68 4.50
CA THR A 84 -20.10 3.69 3.42
C THR A 84 -18.76 3.81 2.69
N ALA A 85 -18.30 5.03 2.40
CA ALA A 85 -17.01 5.28 1.77
C ALA A 85 -15.85 4.85 2.69
N LEU A 86 -15.96 5.07 3.99
CA LEU A 86 -14.98 4.58 4.96
C LEU A 86 -14.95 3.05 5.01
N SER A 87 -16.10 2.40 5.12
CA SER A 87 -16.19 0.93 5.12
C SER A 87 -15.62 0.33 3.84
N ALA A 88 -15.92 0.92 2.68
CA ALA A 88 -15.36 0.50 1.40
C ALA A 88 -13.83 0.64 1.36
N LYS A 89 -13.29 1.78 1.84
CA LYS A 89 -11.84 1.99 1.95
C LYS A 89 -11.18 0.95 2.86
N LEU A 90 -11.77 0.67 4.02
CA LEU A 90 -11.23 -0.33 4.96
C LEU A 90 -11.26 -1.74 4.38
N LEU A 91 -12.36 -2.12 3.73
CA LEU A 91 -12.46 -3.40 3.03
C LEU A 91 -11.40 -3.50 1.92
N LEU A 92 -11.21 -2.45 1.14
CA LEU A 92 -10.22 -2.40 0.07
C LEU A 92 -8.80 -2.54 0.62
N VAL A 93 -8.47 -1.88 1.73
CA VAL A 93 -7.18 -2.03 2.41
C VAL A 93 -7.01 -3.47 2.94
N ALA A 94 -8.05 -4.09 3.51
CA ALA A 94 -7.98 -5.47 3.97
C ALA A 94 -7.73 -6.45 2.81
N LEU A 95 -8.45 -6.29 1.70
CA LEU A 95 -8.24 -7.08 0.47
C LEU A 95 -6.85 -6.87 -0.10
N LEU A 96 -6.35 -5.63 -0.09
CA LEU A 96 -4.98 -5.32 -0.51
C LEU A 96 -3.94 -6.06 0.33
N LEU A 97 -4.10 -6.10 1.66
CA LEU A 97 -3.19 -6.80 2.56
C LEU A 97 -3.20 -8.31 2.32
N LEU A 98 -4.38 -8.91 2.14
CA LEU A 98 -4.51 -10.33 1.82
C LEU A 98 -3.89 -10.67 0.45
N GLY A 99 -4.18 -9.87 -0.57
CA GLY A 99 -3.58 -10.03 -1.90
C GLY A 99 -2.06 -9.85 -1.87
N SER A 100 -1.58 -8.91 -1.06
CA SER A 100 -0.15 -8.64 -0.88
C SER A 100 0.56 -9.75 -0.12
N LEU A 101 -0.12 -10.45 0.81
CA LEU A 101 0.40 -11.66 1.43
C LEU A 101 0.62 -12.76 0.40
N VAL A 102 -0.36 -13.01 -0.47
CA VAL A 102 -0.22 -13.97 -1.58
C VAL A 102 0.94 -13.57 -2.49
N ARG A 103 1.04 -12.28 -2.85
CA ARG A 103 2.15 -11.76 -3.65
C ARG A 103 3.52 -11.95 -2.97
N SER A 104 3.64 -11.69 -1.67
CA SER A 104 4.87 -11.94 -0.91
C SER A 104 5.26 -13.43 -0.92
N LEU A 105 4.29 -14.35 -0.82
CA LEU A 105 4.53 -15.79 -0.92
C LEU A 105 5.02 -16.19 -2.31
N LEU A 106 4.45 -15.61 -3.37
CA LEU A 106 4.91 -15.82 -4.75
C LEU A 106 6.35 -15.34 -4.94
N VAL A 107 6.74 -14.21 -4.35
CA VAL A 107 8.14 -13.74 -4.37
C VAL A 107 9.07 -14.74 -3.67
N VAL A 108 8.65 -15.27 -2.52
CA VAL A 108 9.43 -16.28 -1.79
C VAL A 108 9.59 -17.57 -2.60
N ASP A 109 8.53 -18.03 -3.27
CA ASP A 109 8.58 -19.21 -4.13
C ASP A 109 9.50 -18.99 -5.34
N ALA A 110 9.37 -17.85 -6.03
CA ALA A 110 10.22 -17.47 -7.16
C ALA A 110 11.71 -17.42 -6.78
N ARG A 111 12.05 -16.97 -5.57
CA ARG A 111 13.45 -17.01 -5.09
C ARG A 111 13.97 -18.42 -4.80
N ARG A 112 13.09 -19.36 -4.43
CA ARG A 112 13.46 -20.75 -4.13
C ARG A 112 13.58 -21.60 -5.38
N ARG A 113 12.89 -21.22 -6.46
CA ARG A 113 12.83 -21.97 -7.72
C ARG A 113 13.10 -21.04 -8.92
N PRO A 114 14.35 -20.59 -9.10
CA PRO A 114 14.69 -19.65 -10.16
C PRO A 114 14.42 -20.18 -11.57
N ASP A 115 14.40 -21.51 -11.77
CA ASP A 115 14.25 -22.13 -13.10
C ASP A 115 12.79 -22.38 -13.53
N ALA A 116 11.79 -22.07 -12.69
CA ALA A 116 10.37 -22.27 -12.97
C ALA A 116 9.76 -21.09 -13.76
N GLU A 117 10.29 -20.80 -14.95
CA GLU A 117 10.08 -19.51 -15.61
C GLU A 117 8.91 -19.51 -16.61
N THR A 118 7.86 -18.75 -16.25
CA THR A 118 6.95 -17.93 -17.10
C THR A 118 5.67 -17.60 -16.32
N VAL A 119 5.04 -18.61 -15.72
CA VAL A 119 3.76 -18.45 -14.99
C VAL A 119 3.93 -17.63 -13.71
N GLY A 120 5.01 -17.85 -12.95
CA GLY A 120 5.29 -17.13 -11.70
C GLY A 120 5.53 -15.63 -11.93
N THR A 121 6.26 -15.29 -12.99
CA THR A 121 6.55 -13.90 -13.39
C THR A 121 5.29 -13.15 -13.80
N ALA A 122 4.42 -13.79 -14.59
CA ALA A 122 3.16 -13.19 -15.01
C ALA A 122 2.26 -12.89 -13.79
N ALA A 123 2.18 -13.83 -12.84
CA ALA A 123 1.43 -13.64 -11.60
C ALA A 123 1.99 -12.48 -10.74
N LEU A 124 3.31 -12.38 -10.61
CA LEU A 124 3.96 -11.26 -9.89
C LEU A 124 3.71 -9.93 -10.58
N ARG A 125 3.85 -9.86 -11.91
CA ARG A 125 3.57 -8.67 -12.71
C ARG A 125 2.12 -8.20 -12.50
N VAL A 126 1.15 -9.10 -12.62
CA VAL A 126 -0.26 -8.78 -12.37
C VAL A 126 -0.47 -8.35 -10.92
N GLY A 127 0.16 -9.03 -9.96
CA GLY A 127 0.08 -8.69 -8.53
C GLY A 127 0.55 -7.26 -8.23
N TYR A 128 1.70 -6.85 -8.76
CA TYR A 128 2.20 -5.47 -8.57
C TYR A 128 1.35 -4.43 -9.28
N ALA A 129 0.87 -4.71 -10.50
CA ALA A 129 -0.05 -3.83 -11.21
C ALA A 129 -1.36 -3.64 -10.43
N ALA A 130 -1.96 -4.74 -9.97
CA ALA A 130 -3.18 -4.72 -9.17
C ALA A 130 -2.98 -3.96 -7.87
N THR A 131 -1.82 -4.12 -7.21
CA THR A 131 -1.48 -3.37 -5.99
C THR A 131 -1.44 -1.87 -6.26
N ALA A 132 -0.73 -1.44 -7.31
CA ALA A 132 -0.64 -0.02 -7.67
C ALA A 132 -2.03 0.57 -7.98
N LEU A 133 -2.86 -0.16 -8.73
CA LEU A 133 -4.21 0.26 -9.07
C LEU A 133 -5.10 0.38 -7.83
N VAL A 134 -5.09 -0.64 -6.96
CA VAL A 134 -5.87 -0.64 -5.71
C VAL A 134 -5.43 0.50 -4.80
N LEU A 135 -4.13 0.75 -4.64
CA LEU A 135 -3.62 1.89 -3.87
C LEU A 135 -4.08 3.23 -4.48
N GLY A 136 -4.10 3.35 -5.81
CA GLY A 136 -4.64 4.52 -6.49
C GLY A 136 -6.13 4.73 -6.16
N VAL A 137 -6.93 3.66 -6.18
CA VAL A 137 -8.35 3.72 -5.76
C VAL A 137 -8.49 4.12 -4.29
N VAL A 138 -7.64 3.61 -3.39
CA VAL A 138 -7.62 4.01 -1.97
C VAL A 138 -7.37 5.52 -1.81
N VAL A 139 -6.52 6.11 -2.65
CA VAL A 139 -6.28 7.57 -2.67
C VAL A 139 -7.53 8.32 -3.11
N VAL A 140 -8.21 7.87 -4.18
CA VAL A 140 -9.47 8.49 -4.64
C VAL A 140 -10.54 8.45 -3.55
N PHE A 141 -10.69 7.33 -2.84
CA PHE A 141 -11.60 7.27 -1.68
C PHE A 141 -11.22 8.24 -0.56
N ALA A 142 -9.93 8.56 -0.40
CA ALA A 142 -9.50 9.57 0.56
C ALA A 142 -9.97 10.98 0.16
N GLU A 143 -10.02 11.29 -1.13
CA GLU A 143 -10.56 12.57 -1.62
C GLU A 143 -12.07 12.67 -1.39
N VAL A 144 -12.82 11.59 -1.66
CA VAL A 144 -14.27 11.54 -1.38
C VAL A 144 -14.55 11.81 0.09
N LEU A 145 -13.82 11.13 0.99
CA LEU A 145 -13.96 11.33 2.44
C LEU A 145 -13.57 12.74 2.91
N ALA A 146 -12.73 13.44 2.15
CA ALA A 146 -12.30 14.81 2.47
C ALA A 146 -13.32 15.87 2.03
N HIS A 147 -14.10 15.61 0.97
CA HIS A 147 -15.03 16.58 0.39
C HIS A 147 -16.50 16.29 0.75
N GLY A 148 -16.81 15.08 1.22
CA GLY A 148 -18.17 14.66 1.63
C GLY A 148 -18.94 13.98 0.52
#